data_AF-A0A7C5SDZ5-F1
#
_entry.id   AF-A0A7C5SDZ5-F1
#
_cell.length_a   1.000
_cell.length_b   1.000
_cell.length_c   1.000
_cell.angle_alpha   90.00
_cell.angle_beta   90.00
_cell.angle_gamma   90.00
#
_symmetry.space_group_name_H-M   'P 1'
#
loop_
_entity.id
_entity.type
_entity.pdbx_description
1 polymer ?
#
loop_
_entity_poly.entity_id
_entity_poly.type
_entity_poly.pdbx_seq_one_letter_code
_entity_poly.pdbx_strand_id
1 'polypeptide(L)'
;MNGFPAAFSPVLILALLFGAAPFPAHGAAIAEPGWQALLDGHHDLAEEQLAACLEEHPDDLDCAIGRAALAEARGDFDLALASLAGALRSRADTPMAAAALARILVLASRSTDGGLGVRSLLEAIVDGQTPTRDPEVRSLALLGLADVLARSEQPLLAYRRLVESGGRVESWTLLGPYGRIPSLALDQSFPPDSGDLDPTDESGPGNLPPRRLDVSFADGRVVLPYPLREGAASYALTDLTLATKSTVRVRVDANTSFEVFIDGQPVARVDRWRKRPPHAIALEARFEPGRHRLMIKLATAPSMGPVAVTLETISGPPPQPVPVAAALEGRVRVAPMPVQTDAAFSGVLPPSPARFMAAAWWLKARGLDREVGAMLQVANERWPDAALFTLALGEFFFKAETGAAPAEDLARGRTLIEQALEADPELLIARLLLAQMDRGAGRTDQARRAAEQALEHSPDHPDALLLLYQLAMERQWYTEAEDLITRARLASPVRGDLLDAEISYWRARGNADRLHALLERSFARHP
;
A
#
# COMPACT_ATOMS: atom_id res chain seq x y z
N MET A 1 42.01 0.96 31.48
CA MET A 1 40.87 0.04 31.62
C MET A 1 39.63 0.75 31.07
N ASN A 2 39.70 1.19 29.80
CA ASN A 2 39.26 0.49 28.58
C ASN A 2 37.73 0.37 28.59
N GLY A 3 36.93 1.32 28.10
CA GLY A 3 37.11 2.18 26.92
C GLY A 3 36.33 1.58 25.75
N PHE A 4 34.99 1.62 25.82
CA PHE A 4 34.10 1.29 24.69
C PHE A 4 34.05 2.50 23.73
N PRO A 5 34.35 2.35 22.44
CA PRO A 5 34.26 3.47 21.52
C PRO A 5 32.81 3.71 21.10
N ALA A 6 32.55 4.99 20.88
CA ALA A 6 31.32 5.58 20.41
C ALA A 6 31.02 5.27 18.93
N ALA A 7 29.74 5.44 18.58
CA ALA A 7 29.21 5.77 17.25
C ALA A 7 29.70 4.91 16.06
N PHE A 8 28.93 3.88 15.72
CA PHE A 8 28.97 3.33 14.37
C PHE A 8 28.11 4.21 13.45
N SER A 9 28.78 5.00 12.62
CA SER A 9 28.15 5.80 11.56
C SER A 9 27.46 4.89 10.53
N PRO A 10 26.19 5.13 10.15
CA PRO A 10 25.44 4.29 9.21
C PRO A 10 25.99 4.34 7.76
N VAL A 11 26.94 5.23 7.48
CA VAL A 11 27.53 5.44 6.16
C VAL A 11 28.48 4.30 5.72
N LEU A 12 29.04 3.51 6.66
CA LEU A 12 30.20 2.65 6.35
C LEU A 12 29.90 1.19 5.96
N ILE A 13 28.64 0.72 6.04
CA ILE A 13 28.29 -0.66 5.61
C ILE A 13 28.04 -0.76 4.09
N LEU A 14 28.12 0.36 3.37
CA LEU A 14 27.62 0.48 2.00
C LEU A 14 28.68 0.40 0.88
N ALA A 15 29.96 0.21 1.20
CA ALA A 15 31.05 0.48 0.24
C ALA A 15 31.80 -0.73 -0.35
N LEU A 16 31.43 -2.00 -0.07
CA LEU A 16 32.32 -3.13 -0.43
C LEU A 16 31.72 -4.28 -1.24
N LEU A 17 30.61 -4.09 -1.92
CA LEU A 17 30.14 -5.03 -2.95
C LEU A 17 29.65 -4.25 -4.17
N PHE A 18 29.93 -4.78 -5.36
CA PHE A 18 29.37 -4.44 -6.67
C PHE A 18 30.27 -3.68 -7.66
N GLY A 19 30.54 -4.40 -8.75
CA GLY A 19 31.08 -3.86 -9.98
C GLY A 19 30.08 -2.94 -10.67
N ALA A 20 30.61 -1.85 -11.20
CA ALA A 20 29.90 -0.86 -11.97
C ALA A 20 29.28 -1.47 -13.24
N ALA A 21 27.96 -1.37 -13.38
CA ALA A 21 27.33 -1.26 -14.67
C ALA A 21 26.64 0.12 -14.72
N PRO A 22 27.03 1.04 -15.63
CA PRO A 22 26.41 2.34 -15.73
C PRO A 22 25.02 2.19 -16.34
N PHE A 23 23.98 2.60 -15.60
CA PHE A 23 22.65 2.79 -16.17
C PHE A 23 22.64 4.05 -17.06
N PRO A 24 21.93 4.05 -18.19
CA PRO A 24 21.90 5.20 -19.09
C PRO A 24 21.28 6.41 -18.40
N ALA A 25 22.00 7.54 -18.43
CA ALA A 25 21.68 8.80 -17.75
C ALA A 25 20.73 9.74 -18.53
N HIS A 26 20.10 9.27 -19.62
CA HIS A 26 19.43 10.17 -20.57
C HIS A 26 18.17 10.89 -20.01
N GLY A 27 17.32 10.25 -19.21
CA GLY A 27 16.11 10.91 -18.66
C GLY A 27 16.40 11.97 -17.58
N ALA A 28 17.46 11.78 -16.81
CA ALA A 28 17.81 12.70 -15.71
C ALA A 28 18.20 14.10 -16.21
N ALA A 29 18.82 14.21 -17.39
CA ALA A 29 19.24 15.49 -17.97
C ALA A 29 18.08 16.30 -18.56
N ILE A 30 17.01 15.65 -19.01
CA ILE A 30 15.83 16.31 -19.60
C ILE A 30 14.98 16.95 -18.50
N ALA A 31 14.75 16.21 -17.42
CA ALA A 31 13.98 16.69 -16.27
C ALA A 31 14.74 17.67 -15.37
N GLU A 32 16.05 17.83 -15.58
CA GLU A 32 16.96 18.58 -14.69
C GLU A 32 16.51 20.02 -14.43
N PRO A 33 16.10 20.85 -15.42
CA PRO A 33 15.68 22.22 -15.15
C PRO A 33 14.50 22.28 -14.19
N GLY A 34 13.45 21.50 -14.47
CA GLY A 34 12.24 21.48 -13.65
C GLY A 34 12.50 20.98 -12.23
N TRP A 35 13.32 19.94 -12.07
CA TRP A 35 13.76 19.50 -10.75
C TRP A 35 14.63 20.52 -10.03
N GLN A 36 15.56 21.17 -10.73
CA GLN A 36 16.38 22.23 -10.16
C GLN A 36 15.50 23.36 -9.61
N ALA A 37 14.51 23.80 -10.39
CA ALA A 37 13.53 24.78 -9.93
C ALA A 37 12.73 24.31 -8.70
N LEU A 38 12.32 23.03 -8.62
CA LEU A 38 11.68 22.47 -7.41
C LEU A 38 12.61 22.50 -6.19
N LEU A 39 13.87 22.12 -6.37
CA LEU A 39 14.85 22.07 -5.30
C LEU A 39 15.20 23.46 -4.77
N ASP A 40 15.20 24.45 -5.66
CA ASP A 40 15.48 25.86 -5.34
C ASP A 40 14.22 26.60 -4.83
N GLY A 41 13.08 25.92 -4.69
CA GLY A 41 11.82 26.51 -4.21
C GLY A 41 11.05 27.36 -5.23
N HIS A 42 11.47 27.36 -6.50
CA HIS A 42 10.82 28.09 -7.59
C HIS A 42 9.69 27.26 -8.22
N HIS A 43 8.63 27.00 -7.46
CA HIS A 43 7.59 26.03 -7.82
C HIS A 43 6.76 26.37 -9.07
N ASP A 44 6.49 27.64 -9.35
CA ASP A 44 5.80 28.03 -10.60
C ASP A 44 6.66 27.78 -11.83
N LEU A 45 7.95 28.13 -11.74
CA LEU A 45 8.92 27.84 -12.80
C LEU A 45 9.10 26.33 -12.98
N ALA A 46 9.10 25.58 -11.88
CA ALA A 46 9.17 24.13 -11.91
C ALA A 46 7.96 23.51 -12.62
N GLU A 47 6.75 23.94 -12.30
CA GLU A 47 5.53 23.46 -12.98
C GLU A 47 5.60 23.75 -14.49
N GLU A 48 5.99 24.98 -14.87
CA GLU A 48 6.16 25.36 -16.29
C GLU A 48 7.16 24.44 -17.00
N GLN A 49 8.34 24.21 -16.41
CA GLN A 49 9.40 23.42 -17.01
C GLN A 49 9.08 21.92 -17.06
N LEU A 50 8.45 21.38 -16.02
CA LEU A 50 8.06 19.97 -15.97
C LEU A 50 6.87 19.69 -16.91
N ALA A 51 5.94 20.64 -17.04
CA ALA A 51 4.87 20.56 -18.03
C ALA A 51 5.43 20.59 -19.46
N ALA A 52 6.31 21.54 -19.78
CA ALA A 52 6.97 21.62 -21.08
C ALA A 52 7.77 20.35 -21.40
N CYS A 53 8.48 19.79 -20.40
CA CYS A 53 9.16 18.50 -20.56
C CYS A 53 8.18 17.38 -20.97
N LEU A 54 7.01 17.28 -20.33
CA LEU A 54 6.02 16.25 -20.66
C LEU A 54 5.30 16.48 -21.99
N GLU A 55 5.26 17.72 -22.49
CA GLU A 55 4.76 18.00 -23.84
C GLU A 55 5.73 17.47 -24.92
N GLU A 56 7.03 17.65 -24.70
CA GLU A 56 8.08 17.16 -25.63
C GLU A 56 8.36 15.65 -25.45
N HIS A 57 8.30 15.17 -24.21
CA HIS A 57 8.66 13.82 -23.79
C HIS A 57 7.56 13.22 -22.88
N PRO A 58 6.41 12.85 -23.47
CA PRO A 58 5.24 12.42 -22.69
C PRO A 58 5.43 11.12 -21.93
N ASP A 59 6.48 10.33 -22.21
CA ASP A 59 6.82 9.09 -21.51
C ASP A 59 7.95 9.25 -20.46
N ASP A 60 8.42 10.47 -20.20
CA ASP A 60 9.48 10.73 -19.23
C ASP A 60 8.96 10.70 -17.79
N LEU A 61 9.31 9.64 -17.06
CA LEU A 61 8.91 9.45 -15.67
C LEU A 61 9.65 10.37 -14.69
N ASP A 62 10.83 10.89 -15.00
CA ASP A 62 11.51 11.83 -14.11
C ASP A 62 10.73 13.16 -14.10
N CYS A 63 10.27 13.64 -15.27
CA CYS A 63 9.39 14.81 -15.37
C CYS A 63 8.01 14.58 -14.75
N ALA A 64 7.39 13.43 -15.02
CA ALA A 64 6.07 13.09 -14.47
C ALA A 64 6.07 13.02 -12.94
N ILE A 65 7.13 12.47 -12.34
CA ILE A 65 7.25 12.35 -10.88
C ILE A 65 7.46 13.71 -10.22
N GLY A 66 8.27 14.58 -10.81
CA GLY A 66 8.46 15.94 -10.28
C GLY A 66 7.16 16.72 -10.28
N ARG A 67 6.46 16.69 -11.43
CA ARG A 67 5.18 17.38 -11.60
C ARG A 67 4.12 16.84 -10.65
N ALA A 68 4.03 15.52 -10.55
CA ALA A 68 3.06 14.88 -9.66
C ALA A 68 3.35 15.16 -8.17
N ALA A 69 4.61 15.19 -7.75
CA ALA A 69 4.99 15.52 -6.38
C ALA A 69 4.61 16.97 -6.02
N LEU A 70 4.85 17.93 -6.94
CA LEU A 70 4.46 19.32 -6.74
C LEU A 70 2.94 19.49 -6.73
N ALA A 71 2.25 18.95 -7.73
CA ALA A 71 0.80 19.03 -7.84
C ALA A 71 0.12 18.44 -6.59
N GLU A 72 0.60 17.28 -6.11
CA GLU A 72 0.12 16.70 -4.87
C GLU A 72 0.34 17.62 -3.68
N ALA A 73 1.53 18.21 -3.51
CA ALA A 73 1.83 19.08 -2.37
C ALA A 73 0.98 20.36 -2.36
N ARG A 74 0.57 20.83 -3.54
CA ARG A 74 -0.40 21.91 -3.76
C ARG A 74 -1.87 21.46 -3.66
N GLY A 75 -2.13 20.16 -3.46
CA GLY A 75 -3.48 19.61 -3.29
C GLY A 75 -4.20 19.24 -4.59
N ASP A 76 -3.56 19.32 -5.75
CA ASP A 76 -4.12 18.92 -7.04
C ASP A 76 -3.83 17.44 -7.34
N PHE A 77 -4.65 16.56 -6.75
CA PHE A 77 -4.51 15.11 -6.94
C PHE A 77 -4.87 14.66 -8.37
N ASP A 78 -5.76 15.37 -9.06
CA ASP A 78 -6.18 15.03 -10.42
C ASP A 78 -5.03 15.28 -11.40
N LEU A 79 -4.33 16.41 -11.28
CA LEU A 79 -3.13 16.72 -12.07
C LEU A 79 -1.98 15.75 -11.75
N ALA A 80 -1.76 15.45 -10.47
CA ALA A 80 -0.72 14.50 -10.07
C ALA A 80 -0.97 13.11 -10.66
N LEU A 81 -2.22 12.64 -10.58
CA LEU A 81 -2.65 11.37 -11.16
C LEU A 81 -2.49 11.36 -12.67
N ALA A 82 -2.93 12.41 -13.36
CA ALA A 82 -2.83 12.54 -14.82
C ALA A 82 -1.38 12.55 -15.31
N SER A 83 -0.48 13.23 -14.60
CA SER A 83 0.95 13.31 -14.95
C SER A 83 1.62 11.93 -14.95
N LEU A 84 1.45 11.17 -13.86
CA LEU A 84 2.01 9.81 -13.75
C LEU A 84 1.36 8.85 -14.75
N ALA A 85 0.04 8.92 -14.88
CA ALA A 85 -0.68 8.02 -15.78
C ALA A 85 -0.34 8.28 -17.25
N GLY A 86 -0.14 9.54 -17.64
CA GLY A 86 0.31 9.93 -18.97
C GLY A 86 1.63 9.25 -19.33
N ALA A 87 2.64 9.36 -18.47
CA ALA A 87 3.95 8.76 -18.70
C ALA A 87 3.93 7.23 -18.79
N LEU A 88 3.10 6.56 -17.99
CA LEU A 88 3.01 5.10 -18.00
C LEU A 88 2.25 4.52 -19.20
N ARG A 89 1.41 5.28 -19.90
CA ARG A 89 0.65 4.78 -21.07
C ARG A 89 1.57 4.27 -22.18
N SER A 90 2.67 4.96 -22.40
CA SER A 90 3.67 4.66 -23.42
C SER A 90 4.78 3.75 -22.90
N ARG A 91 5.14 3.86 -21.61
CA ARG A 91 6.33 3.19 -21.07
C ARG A 91 6.18 2.75 -19.60
N ALA A 92 5.74 1.50 -19.40
CA ALA A 92 5.68 0.84 -18.09
C ALA A 92 6.83 -0.18 -17.86
N ASP A 93 7.86 -0.15 -18.70
CA ASP A 93 8.97 -1.12 -18.69
C ASP A 93 10.19 -0.65 -17.86
N THR A 94 10.01 0.42 -17.07
CA THR A 94 11.10 1.06 -16.30
C THR A 94 11.13 0.58 -14.84
N PRO A 95 12.30 0.66 -14.16
CA PRO A 95 12.38 0.37 -12.72
C PRO A 95 11.51 1.29 -11.83
N MET A 96 11.11 2.46 -12.34
CA MET A 96 10.29 3.44 -11.63
C MET A 96 8.79 3.24 -11.87
N ALA A 97 8.40 2.34 -12.79
CA ALA A 97 6.99 2.10 -13.10
C ALA A 97 6.21 1.57 -11.90
N ALA A 98 6.79 0.67 -11.10
CA ALA A 98 6.17 0.14 -9.89
C ALA A 98 5.92 1.25 -8.85
N ALA A 99 6.89 2.16 -8.68
CA ALA A 99 6.78 3.31 -7.79
C ALA A 99 5.69 4.30 -8.24
N ALA A 100 5.71 4.68 -9.52
CA ALA A 100 4.72 5.58 -10.11
C ALA A 100 3.32 4.98 -10.00
N LEU A 101 3.17 3.69 -10.30
CA LEU A 101 1.90 2.99 -10.20
C LEU A 101 1.42 2.87 -8.76
N ALA A 102 2.30 2.55 -7.80
CA ALA A 102 1.97 2.56 -6.38
C ALA A 102 1.45 3.93 -5.92
N ARG A 103 2.05 5.03 -6.43
CA ARG A 103 1.58 6.38 -6.15
C ARG A 103 0.24 6.68 -6.80
N ILE A 104 0.02 6.26 -8.05
CA ILE A 104 -1.27 6.34 -8.75
C ILE A 104 -2.39 5.70 -7.92
N LEU A 105 -2.15 4.54 -7.28
CA LEU A 105 -3.18 3.89 -6.46
C LEU A 105 -3.62 4.75 -5.28
N VAL A 106 -2.67 5.42 -4.61
CA VAL A 106 -2.97 6.34 -3.50
C VAL A 106 -3.73 7.57 -4.01
N LEU A 107 -3.24 8.17 -5.10
CA LEU A 107 -3.86 9.37 -5.70
C LEU A 107 -5.26 9.10 -6.24
N ALA A 108 -5.49 7.94 -6.87
CA ALA A 108 -6.79 7.52 -7.39
C ALA A 108 -7.87 7.47 -6.30
N SER A 109 -7.52 7.09 -5.07
CA SER A 109 -8.47 7.10 -3.95
C SER A 109 -8.84 8.52 -3.47
N ARG A 110 -8.05 9.53 -3.84
CA ARG A 110 -8.22 10.94 -3.43
C ARG A 110 -8.68 11.86 -4.55
N SER A 111 -8.62 11.39 -5.80
CA SER A 111 -9.02 12.13 -6.99
C SER A 111 -10.53 12.39 -7.03
N THR A 112 -10.94 13.39 -7.80
CA THR A 112 -12.35 13.81 -7.92
C THR A 112 -13.22 12.67 -8.44
N ASP A 113 -12.69 11.89 -9.38
CA ASP A 113 -13.37 10.80 -10.09
C ASP A 113 -13.09 9.40 -9.51
N GLY A 114 -12.37 9.30 -8.39
CA GLY A 114 -12.04 8.02 -7.75
C GLY A 114 -11.11 7.12 -8.56
N GLY A 115 -10.36 7.69 -9.50
CA GLY A 115 -9.37 7.03 -10.33
C GLY A 115 -9.91 6.53 -11.67
N LEU A 116 -11.12 6.92 -12.07
CA LEU A 116 -11.70 6.52 -13.35
C LEU A 116 -10.83 6.92 -14.55
N GLY A 117 -10.16 8.08 -14.49
CA GLY A 117 -9.28 8.59 -15.53
C GLY A 117 -8.05 7.71 -15.81
N VAL A 118 -7.67 6.84 -14.88
CA VAL A 118 -6.54 5.89 -15.05
C VAL A 118 -7.00 4.48 -15.38
N ARG A 119 -8.30 4.21 -15.44
CA ARG A 119 -8.85 2.87 -15.74
C ARG A 119 -8.26 2.25 -17.00
N SER A 120 -8.21 3.01 -18.10
CA SER A 120 -7.73 2.52 -19.40
C SER A 120 -6.25 2.14 -19.37
N LEU A 121 -5.42 2.88 -18.65
CA LEU A 121 -4.01 2.54 -18.41
C LEU A 121 -3.90 1.20 -17.65
N LEU A 122 -4.68 1.06 -16.57
CA LEU A 122 -4.65 -0.14 -15.74
C LEU A 122 -5.10 -1.37 -16.53
N GLU A 123 -6.17 -1.24 -17.32
CA GLU A 123 -6.65 -2.29 -18.24
C GLU A 123 -5.56 -2.67 -19.26
N ALA A 124 -4.91 -1.68 -19.89
CA ALA A 124 -3.85 -1.93 -20.86
C ALA A 124 -2.64 -2.67 -20.27
N ILE A 125 -2.23 -2.36 -19.03
CA ILE A 125 -1.16 -3.09 -18.34
C ILE A 125 -1.61 -4.52 -17.99
N VAL A 126 -2.81 -4.69 -17.43
CA VAL A 126 -3.34 -6.00 -16.98
C VAL A 126 -3.51 -6.95 -18.17
N ASP A 127 -4.05 -6.45 -19.27
CA ASP A 127 -4.33 -7.19 -20.50
C ASP A 127 -3.07 -7.36 -21.38
N GLY A 128 -1.90 -6.86 -20.94
CA GLY A 128 -0.61 -7.05 -21.60
C GLY A 128 -0.40 -6.20 -22.86
N GLN A 129 -1.22 -5.17 -23.07
CA GLN A 129 -1.10 -4.22 -24.18
C GLN A 129 0.04 -3.23 -23.94
N THR A 130 0.31 -2.89 -22.68
CA THR A 130 1.48 -2.09 -22.27
C THR A 130 2.57 -3.03 -21.76
N PRO A 131 3.75 -3.09 -22.40
CA PRO A 131 4.84 -3.95 -21.95
C PRO A 131 5.34 -3.58 -20.55
N THR A 132 5.59 -4.59 -19.72
CA THR A 132 6.17 -4.43 -18.37
C THR A 132 7.36 -5.38 -18.21
N ARG A 133 8.40 -4.96 -17.47
CA ARG A 133 9.55 -5.82 -17.13
C ARG A 133 9.41 -6.48 -15.78
N ASP A 134 8.85 -5.75 -14.82
CA ASP A 134 8.67 -6.21 -13.45
C ASP A 134 7.24 -6.75 -13.29
N PRO A 135 7.07 -8.05 -12.96
CA PRO A 135 5.75 -8.64 -12.69
C PRO A 135 4.94 -7.87 -11.66
N GLU A 136 5.60 -7.18 -10.72
CA GLU A 136 4.96 -6.36 -9.69
C GLU A 136 4.14 -5.20 -10.27
N VAL A 137 4.54 -4.64 -11.41
CA VAL A 137 3.79 -3.58 -12.10
C VAL A 137 2.42 -4.11 -12.52
N ARG A 138 2.37 -5.33 -13.07
CA ARG A 138 1.09 -5.95 -13.47
C ARG A 138 0.22 -6.26 -12.25
N SER A 139 0.81 -6.75 -11.16
CA SER A 139 0.09 -7.00 -9.90
C SER A 139 -0.53 -5.72 -9.34
N LEU A 140 0.23 -4.63 -9.28
CA LEU A 140 -0.24 -3.33 -8.81
C LEU A 140 -1.34 -2.77 -9.71
N ALA A 141 -1.20 -2.92 -11.04
CA ALA A 141 -2.19 -2.45 -12.00
C ALA A 141 -3.51 -3.19 -11.81
N LEU A 142 -3.45 -4.50 -11.56
CA LEU A 142 -4.64 -5.29 -11.27
C LEU A 142 -5.33 -4.87 -9.97
N LEU A 143 -4.55 -4.67 -8.89
CA LEU A 143 -5.09 -4.19 -7.62
C LEU A 143 -5.76 -2.82 -7.79
N GLY A 144 -5.10 -1.91 -8.51
CA GLY A 144 -5.65 -0.60 -8.84
C GLY A 144 -6.91 -0.66 -9.67
N LEU A 145 -6.94 -1.51 -10.70
CA LEU A 145 -8.11 -1.67 -11.56
C LEU A 145 -9.31 -2.15 -10.73
N ALA A 146 -9.09 -3.14 -9.88
CA ALA A 146 -10.14 -3.66 -9.01
C ALA A 146 -10.66 -2.57 -8.04
N ASP A 147 -9.77 -1.79 -7.46
CA ASP A 147 -10.10 -0.71 -6.54
C ASP A 147 -10.89 0.41 -7.23
N VAL A 148 -10.48 0.82 -8.44
CA VAL A 148 -11.22 1.78 -9.28
C VAL A 148 -12.61 1.24 -9.66
N LEU A 149 -12.70 -0.02 -10.09
CA LEU A 149 -13.97 -0.66 -10.47
C LEU A 149 -14.92 -0.81 -9.28
N ALA A 150 -14.39 -1.11 -8.09
CA ALA A 150 -15.17 -1.19 -6.86
C ALA A 150 -15.75 0.18 -6.47
N ARG A 151 -15.00 1.27 -6.68
CA ARG A 151 -15.51 2.65 -6.48
C ARG A 151 -16.51 3.08 -7.55
N SER A 152 -16.40 2.57 -8.79
CA SER A 152 -17.23 2.97 -9.92
C SER A 152 -18.52 2.16 -10.11
N GLU A 153 -19.12 1.68 -9.02
CA GLU A 153 -20.37 0.90 -9.02
C GLU A 153 -20.30 -0.42 -9.84
N GLN A 154 -19.08 -0.96 -10.03
CA GLN A 154 -18.85 -2.23 -10.74
C GLN A 154 -18.13 -3.28 -9.86
N PRO A 155 -18.57 -3.52 -8.61
CA PRO A 155 -17.86 -4.41 -7.66
C PRO A 155 -17.77 -5.85 -8.17
N LEU A 156 -18.82 -6.38 -8.81
CA LEU A 156 -18.79 -7.73 -9.38
C LEU A 156 -17.76 -7.87 -10.51
N LEU A 157 -17.54 -6.81 -11.31
CA LEU A 157 -16.51 -6.80 -12.34
C LEU A 157 -15.12 -6.68 -11.72
N ALA A 158 -14.98 -5.86 -10.65
CA ALA A 158 -13.75 -5.76 -9.88
C ALA A 158 -13.31 -7.13 -9.33
N TYR A 159 -14.25 -7.86 -8.70
CA TYR A 159 -14.01 -9.21 -8.19
C TYR A 159 -13.62 -10.18 -9.31
N ARG A 160 -14.38 -10.22 -10.41
CA ARG A 160 -14.03 -11.09 -11.56
C ARG A 160 -12.64 -10.79 -12.10
N ARG A 161 -12.26 -9.51 -12.26
CA ARG A 161 -10.90 -9.15 -12.70
C ARG A 161 -9.83 -9.67 -11.74
N LEU A 162 -10.00 -9.48 -10.42
CA LEU A 162 -9.05 -9.98 -9.41
C LEU A 162 -8.87 -11.50 -9.45
N VAL A 163 -9.96 -12.23 -9.64
CA VAL A 163 -9.97 -13.69 -9.62
C VAL A 163 -9.45 -14.25 -10.94
N GLU A 164 -10.06 -13.87 -12.06
CA GLU A 164 -9.79 -14.43 -13.38
C GLU A 164 -8.42 -13.98 -13.92
N SER A 165 -8.06 -12.70 -13.75
CA SER A 165 -6.80 -12.15 -14.26
C SER A 165 -5.65 -12.20 -13.24
N GLY A 166 -5.98 -12.20 -11.94
CA GLY A 166 -4.99 -12.21 -10.87
C GLY A 166 -4.57 -13.57 -10.36
N GLY A 167 -5.37 -14.62 -10.59
CA GLY A 167 -5.09 -15.92 -9.99
C GLY A 167 -5.20 -15.89 -8.47
N ARG A 168 -6.09 -15.05 -7.93
CA ARG A 168 -6.36 -14.99 -6.49
C ARG A 168 -7.12 -16.25 -6.06
N VAL A 169 -6.71 -16.86 -4.96
CA VAL A 169 -7.32 -18.09 -4.47
C VAL A 169 -8.60 -17.77 -3.69
N GLU A 170 -9.74 -18.27 -4.17
CA GLU A 170 -11.05 -18.06 -3.52
C GLU A 170 -11.37 -19.14 -2.49
N SER A 171 -11.03 -20.40 -2.78
CA SER A 171 -11.44 -21.56 -1.97
C SER A 171 -10.34 -21.99 -1.00
N TRP A 172 -10.70 -22.02 0.28
CA TRP A 172 -9.79 -22.30 1.38
C TRP A 172 -10.38 -23.31 2.35
N THR A 173 -9.52 -24.19 2.85
CA THR A 173 -9.76 -24.90 4.11
C THR A 173 -8.97 -24.18 5.21
N LEU A 174 -9.68 -23.75 6.25
CA LEU A 174 -9.08 -23.16 7.45
C LEU A 174 -9.00 -24.19 8.57
N LEU A 175 -7.86 -24.24 9.27
CA LEU A 175 -7.64 -25.09 10.43
C LEU A 175 -7.15 -24.29 11.62
N GLY A 176 -7.68 -24.56 12.81
CA GLY A 176 -7.23 -23.95 14.06
C GLY A 176 -8.39 -23.70 15.02
N PRO A 177 -8.19 -22.94 16.10
CA PRO A 177 -6.90 -22.37 16.54
C PRO A 177 -5.98 -23.43 17.16
N TYR A 178 -4.67 -23.27 16.99
CA TYR A 178 -3.62 -24.09 17.62
C TYR A 178 -2.75 -23.25 18.57
N GLY A 179 -2.22 -23.88 19.61
CA GLY A 179 -1.32 -23.24 20.57
C GLY A 179 -1.94 -22.08 21.35
N ARG A 180 -1.15 -21.46 22.24
CA ARG A 180 -1.63 -20.40 23.16
C ARG A 180 -0.92 -19.05 23.04
N ILE A 181 0.31 -19.03 22.54
CA ILE A 181 1.18 -17.84 22.52
C ILE A 181 1.48 -17.47 21.07
N PRO A 182 0.82 -16.44 20.50
CA PRO A 182 1.02 -16.08 19.09
C PRO A 182 2.44 -15.70 18.70
N SER A 183 3.21 -15.09 19.60
CA SER A 183 4.59 -14.73 19.33
C SER A 183 5.51 -15.92 19.10
N LEU A 184 5.11 -17.12 19.55
CA LEU A 184 5.84 -18.38 19.38
C LEU A 184 5.21 -19.27 18.30
N ALA A 185 4.16 -18.81 17.62
CA ALA A 185 3.39 -19.61 16.67
C ALA A 185 4.25 -20.26 15.59
N LEU A 186 5.24 -19.51 15.06
CA LEU A 186 6.13 -20.01 14.02
C LEU A 186 7.28 -20.87 14.57
N ASP A 187 7.56 -20.82 15.87
CA ASP A 187 8.62 -21.63 16.50
C ASP A 187 8.09 -22.98 17.00
N GLN A 188 6.78 -23.08 17.25
CA GLN A 188 6.12 -24.31 17.66
C GLN A 188 5.68 -25.12 16.44
N SER A 189 5.79 -26.45 16.51
CA SER A 189 5.24 -27.33 15.50
C SER A 189 3.83 -27.77 15.90
N PHE A 190 2.90 -27.80 14.94
CA PHE A 190 1.53 -28.30 15.12
C PHE A 190 1.23 -29.41 14.10
N PRO A 191 0.21 -30.26 14.31
CA PRO A 191 -0.05 -31.41 13.45
C PRO A 191 -0.12 -31.10 11.94
N PRO A 192 -0.73 -29.99 11.47
CA PRO A 192 -0.74 -29.64 10.05
C PRO A 192 0.65 -29.48 9.42
N ASP A 193 1.67 -29.09 10.21
CA ASP A 193 3.06 -28.97 9.72
C ASP A 193 3.60 -30.32 9.23
N SER A 194 3.09 -31.43 9.79
CA SER A 194 3.47 -32.80 9.44
C SER A 194 2.51 -33.47 8.45
N GLY A 195 1.45 -32.76 8.04
CA GLY A 195 0.43 -33.24 7.10
C GLY A 195 -0.83 -33.81 7.75
N ASP A 196 -0.92 -33.81 9.08
CA ASP A 196 -2.14 -34.20 9.79
C ASP A 196 -3.15 -33.05 9.80
N LEU A 197 -4.27 -33.26 9.10
CA LEU A 197 -5.32 -32.25 8.93
C LEU A 197 -6.58 -32.55 9.76
N ASP A 198 -6.55 -33.59 10.60
CA ASP A 198 -7.69 -33.95 11.44
C ASP A 198 -7.67 -33.14 12.75
N PRO A 199 -8.65 -32.26 12.99
CA PRO A 199 -8.67 -31.45 14.20
C PRO A 199 -9.15 -32.22 15.44
N THR A 200 -9.61 -33.47 15.32
CA THR A 200 -10.33 -34.18 16.39
C THR A 200 -9.43 -34.71 17.52
N ASP A 201 -8.12 -34.85 17.28
CA ASP A 201 -7.18 -35.42 18.24
C ASP A 201 -6.46 -34.38 19.12
N GLU A 202 -6.80 -33.08 18.98
CA GLU A 202 -6.07 -31.97 19.60
C GLU A 202 -6.92 -31.17 20.62
N SER A 203 -6.31 -30.87 21.77
CA SER A 203 -6.87 -29.90 22.73
C SER A 203 -6.38 -28.49 22.40
N GLY A 204 -7.21 -27.70 21.73
CA GLY A 204 -6.88 -26.31 21.41
C GLY A 204 -6.88 -25.38 22.64
N PRO A 205 -6.54 -24.09 22.45
CA PRO A 205 -6.46 -23.11 23.52
C PRO A 205 -7.79 -22.99 24.29
N GLY A 206 -7.71 -22.90 25.62
CA GLY A 206 -8.91 -22.77 26.47
C GLY A 206 -9.85 -23.97 26.47
N ASN A 207 -9.38 -25.18 26.11
CA ASN A 207 -10.19 -26.40 25.91
C ASN A 207 -11.19 -26.33 24.74
N LEU A 208 -11.02 -25.38 23.82
CA LEU A 208 -11.76 -25.38 22.55
C LEU A 208 -10.96 -26.20 21.53
N PRO A 209 -11.49 -27.30 20.98
CA PRO A 209 -10.77 -28.08 19.99
C PRO A 209 -10.55 -27.26 18.71
N PRO A 210 -9.48 -27.52 17.95
CA PRO A 210 -9.34 -26.98 16.62
C PRO A 210 -10.57 -27.34 15.76
N ARG A 211 -10.80 -26.55 14.72
CA ARG A 211 -11.91 -26.71 13.79
C ARG A 211 -11.38 -26.69 12.38
N ARG A 212 -12.08 -27.42 11.53
CA ARG A 212 -11.92 -27.37 10.08
C ARG A 212 -13.11 -26.63 9.47
N LEU A 213 -12.83 -25.60 8.69
CA LEU A 213 -13.84 -24.82 7.99
C LEU A 213 -13.46 -24.73 6.51
N ASP A 214 -14.31 -25.25 5.64
CA ASP A 214 -14.19 -25.02 4.20
C ASP A 214 -14.98 -23.76 3.85
N VAL A 215 -14.27 -22.75 3.32
CA VAL A 215 -14.80 -21.41 3.06
C VAL A 215 -14.39 -20.94 1.68
N SER A 216 -15.23 -20.10 1.08
CA SER A 216 -14.91 -19.39 -0.16
C SER A 216 -15.01 -17.88 0.07
N PHE A 217 -13.99 -17.15 -0.35
CA PHE A 217 -13.96 -15.69 -0.32
C PHE A 217 -13.98 -15.20 -1.77
N ALA A 218 -15.09 -14.56 -2.19
CA ALA A 218 -15.29 -14.11 -3.57
C ALA A 218 -14.26 -13.05 -4.02
N ASP A 219 -13.70 -12.29 -3.08
CA ASP A 219 -12.63 -11.35 -3.34
C ASP A 219 -11.23 -11.97 -3.11
N GLY A 220 -11.17 -13.25 -2.74
CA GLY A 220 -9.96 -14.00 -2.38
C GLY A 220 -9.15 -13.45 -1.19
N ARG A 221 -9.74 -12.56 -0.37
CA ARG A 221 -9.12 -12.07 0.86
C ARG A 221 -9.60 -12.93 2.03
N VAL A 222 -8.72 -13.79 2.51
CA VAL A 222 -8.98 -14.66 3.65
C VAL A 222 -9.12 -13.82 4.92
N VAL A 223 -10.33 -13.79 5.46
CA VAL A 223 -10.59 -13.25 6.79
C VAL A 223 -10.80 -14.42 7.73
N LEU A 224 -9.88 -14.61 8.68
CA LEU A 224 -10.06 -15.63 9.72
C LEU A 224 -11.30 -15.30 10.55
N PRO A 225 -12.28 -16.21 10.69
CA PRO A 225 -13.38 -16.04 11.64
C PRO A 225 -12.85 -15.87 13.05
N TYR A 226 -13.55 -15.08 13.87
CA TYR A 226 -13.13 -14.80 15.26
C TYR A 226 -12.72 -16.04 16.07
N PRO A 227 -13.44 -17.19 16.02
CA PRO A 227 -13.03 -18.40 16.74
C PRO A 227 -11.66 -18.96 16.32
N LEU A 228 -11.24 -18.75 15.06
CA LEU A 228 -9.92 -19.16 14.58
C LEU A 228 -8.82 -18.15 14.93
N ARG A 229 -9.13 -17.05 15.63
CA ARG A 229 -8.15 -16.05 16.08
C ARG A 229 -7.74 -16.23 17.54
N GLU A 230 -8.46 -17.04 18.31
CA GLU A 230 -8.30 -17.16 19.78
C GLU A 230 -7.11 -18.05 20.23
N GLY A 231 -6.21 -18.44 19.32
CA GLY A 231 -5.01 -19.23 19.64
C GLY A 231 -3.69 -18.55 19.34
N ALA A 232 -2.65 -19.36 19.13
CA ALA A 232 -1.36 -18.93 18.62
C ALA A 232 -1.28 -18.94 17.09
N ALA A 233 -1.83 -19.99 16.47
CA ALA A 233 -1.70 -20.22 15.04
C ALA A 233 -3.01 -20.71 14.43
N SER A 234 -3.24 -20.33 13.17
CA SER A 234 -4.25 -20.90 12.30
C SER A 234 -3.67 -21.12 10.92
N TYR A 235 -4.22 -22.08 10.18
CA TYR A 235 -3.75 -22.46 8.86
C TYR A 235 -4.81 -22.14 7.82
N ALA A 236 -4.36 -21.62 6.68
CA ALA A 236 -5.16 -21.53 5.47
C ALA A 236 -4.48 -22.40 4.41
N LEU A 237 -5.20 -23.40 3.88
CA LEU A 237 -4.68 -24.29 2.86
C LEU A 237 -5.64 -24.44 1.67
N THR A 238 -5.05 -24.70 0.51
CA THR A 238 -5.76 -24.98 -0.73
C THR A 238 -4.99 -26.04 -1.51
N ASP A 239 -5.70 -26.93 -2.19
CA ASP A 239 -5.09 -27.88 -3.11
C ASP A 239 -5.26 -27.37 -4.53
N LEU A 240 -4.24 -27.58 -5.35
CA LEU A 240 -4.14 -27.11 -6.73
C LEU A 240 -3.81 -28.28 -7.64
N THR A 241 -4.25 -28.22 -8.89
CA THR A 241 -3.82 -29.13 -9.94
C THR A 241 -3.16 -28.37 -11.08
N LEU A 242 -2.05 -28.89 -11.58
CA LEU A 242 -1.33 -28.36 -12.72
C LEU A 242 -1.25 -29.43 -13.81
N ALA A 243 -1.74 -29.11 -15.00
CA ALA A 243 -1.78 -30.04 -16.13
C ALA A 243 -0.39 -30.27 -16.75
N THR A 244 0.48 -29.26 -16.68
CA THR A 244 1.85 -29.32 -17.16
C THR A 244 2.78 -28.69 -16.15
N LYS A 245 4.09 -28.81 -16.40
CA LYS A 245 5.11 -28.11 -15.63
C LYS A 245 4.90 -26.60 -15.77
N SER A 246 4.74 -25.92 -14.63
CA SER A 246 4.51 -24.47 -14.59
C SER A 246 5.45 -23.79 -13.61
N THR A 247 5.74 -22.52 -13.88
CA THR A 247 6.42 -21.62 -12.94
C THR A 247 5.39 -20.62 -12.47
N VAL A 248 5.18 -20.55 -11.16
CA VAL A 248 4.14 -19.73 -10.53
C VAL A 248 4.79 -18.87 -9.46
N ARG A 249 4.47 -17.58 -9.48
CA ARG A 249 4.81 -16.62 -8.43
C ARG A 249 3.72 -16.66 -7.38
N VAL A 250 4.06 -17.13 -6.19
CA VAL A 250 3.17 -17.14 -5.02
C VAL A 250 3.41 -15.86 -4.24
N ARG A 251 2.44 -14.93 -4.30
CA ARG A 251 2.46 -13.70 -3.53
C ARG A 251 1.56 -13.85 -2.31
N VAL A 252 2.10 -13.53 -1.14
CA VAL A 252 1.35 -13.50 0.13
C VAL A 252 1.37 -12.07 0.67
N ASP A 253 0.20 -11.48 0.82
CA ASP A 253 -0.03 -10.19 1.45
C ASP A 253 -0.69 -10.42 2.80
N ALA A 254 0.04 -10.11 3.88
CA ALA A 254 -0.42 -10.34 5.25
C ALA A 254 0.28 -9.41 6.24
N ASN A 255 -0.52 -8.76 7.08
CA ASN A 255 -0.01 -7.97 8.21
C ASN A 255 0.17 -8.79 9.50
N THR A 256 0.52 -10.07 9.37
CA THR A 256 0.87 -10.94 10.50
C THR A 256 2.14 -11.73 10.18
N SER A 257 2.71 -12.40 11.18
CA SER A 257 3.78 -13.37 10.96
C SER A 257 3.20 -14.63 10.32
N PHE A 258 3.90 -15.20 9.34
CA PHE A 258 3.44 -16.40 8.67
C PHE A 258 4.58 -17.27 8.12
N GLU A 259 4.25 -18.51 7.80
CA GLU A 259 5.13 -19.45 7.12
C GLU A 259 4.37 -20.15 6.00
N VAL A 260 4.99 -20.23 4.82
CA VAL A 260 4.42 -20.80 3.61
C VAL A 260 5.01 -22.19 3.41
N PHE A 261 4.12 -23.14 3.17
CA PHE A 261 4.43 -24.53 2.89
C PHE A 261 3.90 -24.89 1.50
N ILE A 262 4.71 -25.58 0.71
CA ILE A 262 4.28 -26.22 -0.54
C ILE A 262 4.59 -27.70 -0.44
N ASP A 263 3.56 -28.54 -0.60
CA ASP A 263 3.64 -30.00 -0.48
C ASP A 263 4.29 -30.47 0.83
N GLY A 264 3.98 -29.76 1.92
CA GLY A 264 4.51 -30.01 3.26
C GLY A 264 5.95 -29.54 3.49
N GLN A 265 6.60 -28.93 2.50
CA GLN A 265 7.93 -28.32 2.67
C GLN A 265 7.80 -26.82 2.98
N PRO A 266 8.42 -26.30 4.04
CA PRO A 266 8.47 -24.85 4.29
C PRO A 266 9.34 -24.18 3.21
N VAL A 267 8.78 -23.18 2.53
CA VAL A 267 9.45 -22.48 1.41
C VAL A 267 9.72 -21.01 1.69
N ALA A 268 8.96 -20.38 2.59
CA ALA A 268 9.18 -18.99 3.02
C ALA A 268 8.66 -18.75 4.43
N ARG A 269 9.36 -17.90 5.19
CA ARG A 269 8.98 -17.54 6.56
C ARG A 269 9.12 -16.04 6.78
N VAL A 270 8.05 -15.42 7.28
CA VAL A 270 7.94 -14.01 7.61
C VAL A 270 7.68 -13.89 9.11
N ASP A 271 8.71 -13.51 9.85
CA ASP A 271 8.66 -13.33 11.30
C ASP A 271 8.68 -11.82 11.62
N ARG A 272 7.49 -11.25 11.82
CA ARG A 272 7.32 -9.82 12.13
C ARG A 272 7.64 -9.47 13.58
N TRP A 273 7.75 -10.46 14.46
CA TRP A 273 8.15 -10.23 15.85
C TRP A 273 9.65 -9.96 15.96
N ARG A 274 10.45 -10.65 15.13
CA ARG A 274 11.92 -10.52 15.15
C ARG A 274 12.46 -9.60 14.04
N LYS A 275 11.73 -9.43 12.95
CA LYS A 275 12.13 -8.63 11.78
C LYS A 275 11.00 -7.68 11.39
N ARG A 276 11.26 -6.72 10.49
CA ARG A 276 10.24 -5.84 9.90
C ARG A 276 10.19 -6.02 8.38
N PRO A 277 9.68 -7.15 7.89
CA PRO A 277 9.59 -7.39 6.45
C PRO A 277 8.44 -6.58 5.80
N PRO A 278 8.48 -6.40 4.47
CA PRO A 278 7.38 -5.82 3.69
C PRO A 278 6.02 -6.46 4.00
N HIS A 279 4.92 -5.72 3.78
CA HIS A 279 3.55 -6.25 3.93
C HIS A 279 3.25 -7.43 3.01
N ALA A 280 3.79 -7.40 1.80
CA ALA A 280 3.69 -8.48 0.83
C ALA A 280 5.07 -9.02 0.42
N ILE A 281 5.16 -10.35 0.32
CA ILE A 281 6.31 -11.04 -0.26
C ILE A 281 5.87 -11.92 -1.41
N ALA A 282 6.77 -12.15 -2.35
CA ALA A 282 6.55 -13.05 -3.47
C ALA A 282 7.71 -14.04 -3.58
N LEU A 283 7.39 -15.29 -3.88
CA LEU A 283 8.36 -16.35 -4.17
C LEU A 283 8.00 -17.04 -5.48
N GLU A 284 9.00 -17.42 -6.26
CA GLU A 284 8.77 -18.23 -7.45
C GLU A 284 8.95 -19.70 -7.12
N ALA A 285 7.94 -20.49 -7.51
CA ALA A 285 7.92 -21.93 -7.34
C ALA A 285 7.74 -22.59 -8.71
N ARG A 286 8.55 -23.61 -8.97
CA ARG A 286 8.41 -24.49 -10.13
C ARG A 286 7.63 -25.73 -9.71
N PHE A 287 6.48 -25.92 -10.32
CA PHE A 287 5.58 -27.03 -10.09
C PHE A 287 5.72 -28.06 -11.22
N GLU A 288 5.75 -29.34 -10.87
CA GLU A 288 5.62 -30.43 -11.84
C GLU A 288 4.12 -30.64 -12.17
N PRO A 289 3.79 -31.41 -13.22
CA PRO A 289 2.40 -31.79 -13.46
C PRO A 289 1.86 -32.63 -12.29
N GLY A 290 0.66 -32.34 -11.83
CA GLY A 290 0.01 -33.09 -10.77
C GLY A 290 -0.72 -32.23 -9.75
N ARG A 291 -1.02 -32.85 -8.61
CA ARG A 291 -1.70 -32.21 -7.50
C ARG A 291 -0.68 -31.69 -6.49
N HIS A 292 -0.91 -30.48 -6.02
CA HIS A 292 -0.05 -29.78 -5.08
C HIS A 292 -0.89 -29.17 -3.95
N ARG A 293 -0.27 -28.90 -2.81
CA ARG A 293 -0.88 -28.16 -1.70
C ARG A 293 -0.09 -26.91 -1.40
N LEU A 294 -0.80 -25.79 -1.32
CA LEU A 294 -0.31 -24.58 -0.72
C LEU A 294 -0.93 -24.44 0.67
N MET A 295 -0.10 -24.24 1.68
CA MET A 295 -0.54 -24.04 3.06
C MET A 295 0.19 -22.84 3.66
N ILE A 296 -0.54 -21.99 4.37
CA ILE A 296 0.00 -20.84 5.07
C ILE A 296 -0.35 -20.99 6.55
N LYS A 297 0.70 -21.10 7.36
CA LYS A 297 0.61 -21.02 8.82
C LYS A 297 0.64 -19.55 9.22
N LEU A 298 -0.41 -19.08 9.87
CA LEU A 298 -0.60 -17.71 10.29
C LEU A 298 -0.46 -17.61 11.80
N ALA A 299 0.42 -16.74 12.29
CA ALA A 299 0.38 -16.33 13.69
C ALA A 299 -0.88 -15.49 13.92
N THR A 300 -1.67 -15.82 14.93
CA THR A 300 -2.95 -15.14 15.20
C THR A 300 -2.76 -13.88 16.03
N ALA A 301 -3.43 -12.79 15.67
CA ALA A 301 -3.40 -11.57 16.47
C ALA A 301 -4.80 -10.94 16.49
N PRO A 302 -5.21 -10.28 17.60
CA PRO A 302 -6.50 -9.60 17.68
C PRO A 302 -6.71 -8.58 16.55
N SER A 303 -5.65 -7.86 16.17
CA SER A 303 -5.64 -6.84 15.12
C SER A 303 -5.24 -7.36 13.73
N MET A 304 -5.23 -8.67 13.50
CA MET A 304 -4.88 -9.22 12.19
C MET A 304 -5.89 -8.77 11.12
N GLY A 305 -5.36 -8.19 10.04
CA GLY A 305 -6.11 -7.90 8.82
C GLY A 305 -6.35 -9.12 7.93
N PRO A 306 -7.04 -8.96 6.79
CA PRO A 306 -7.19 -10.04 5.81
C PRO A 306 -5.83 -10.49 5.27
N VAL A 307 -5.75 -11.76 4.88
CA VAL A 307 -4.62 -12.36 4.17
C VAL A 307 -5.03 -12.60 2.72
N ALA A 308 -4.24 -12.15 1.76
CA ALA A 308 -4.50 -12.43 0.34
C ALA A 308 -3.36 -13.25 -0.24
N VAL A 309 -3.72 -14.25 -1.06
CA VAL A 309 -2.75 -15.10 -1.75
C VAL A 309 -3.07 -15.09 -3.23
N THR A 310 -2.06 -14.72 -4.01
CA THR A 310 -2.15 -14.58 -5.46
C THR A 310 -1.18 -15.55 -6.12
N LEU A 311 -1.67 -16.29 -7.11
CA LEU A 311 -0.90 -17.27 -7.88
C LEU A 311 -0.75 -16.77 -9.32
N GLU A 312 0.33 -16.05 -9.58
CA GLU A 312 0.59 -15.50 -10.91
C GLU A 312 1.41 -16.50 -11.73
N THR A 313 0.88 -16.93 -12.87
CA THR A 313 1.58 -17.89 -13.72
C THR A 313 2.59 -17.18 -14.61
N ILE A 314 3.87 -17.48 -14.41
CA ILE A 314 4.97 -16.96 -15.22
C ILE A 314 5.10 -17.77 -16.51
N SER A 315 4.98 -19.10 -16.41
CA SER A 315 5.07 -20.01 -17.56
C SER A 315 4.20 -21.24 -17.34
N GLY A 316 3.53 -21.72 -18.39
CA GLY A 316 2.59 -22.84 -18.32
C GLY A 316 1.14 -22.40 -18.10
N PRO A 317 0.19 -23.33 -18.00
CA PRO A 317 -1.20 -23.02 -17.66
C PRO A 317 -1.35 -22.67 -16.18
N PRO A 318 -2.37 -21.87 -15.81
CA PRO A 318 -2.61 -21.48 -14.44
C PRO A 318 -3.03 -22.67 -13.56
N PRO A 319 -2.65 -22.67 -12.27
CA PRO A 319 -3.12 -23.68 -11.31
C PRO A 319 -4.64 -23.69 -11.20
N GLN A 320 -5.23 -24.89 -11.17
CA GLN A 320 -6.67 -25.07 -11.00
C GLN A 320 -6.95 -25.50 -9.55
N PRO A 321 -7.72 -24.73 -8.77
CA PRO A 321 -8.06 -25.10 -7.40
C PRO A 321 -8.92 -26.37 -7.39
N VAL A 322 -8.65 -27.26 -6.43
CA VAL A 322 -9.41 -28.49 -6.20
C VAL A 322 -9.71 -28.65 -4.70
N PRO A 323 -10.78 -29.38 -4.32
CA PRO A 323 -11.09 -29.62 -2.91
C PRO A 323 -9.92 -30.27 -2.19
N VAL A 324 -9.58 -29.81 -0.99
CA VAL A 324 -8.45 -30.31 -0.18
C VAL A 324 -8.61 -31.80 0.15
N ALA A 325 -7.59 -32.60 -0.17
CA ALA A 325 -7.55 -34.04 0.16
C ALA A 325 -7.00 -34.29 1.56
N ALA A 326 -7.29 -35.47 2.12
CA ALA A 326 -6.68 -35.91 3.38
C ALA A 326 -5.14 -36.05 3.28
N ALA A 327 -4.64 -36.60 2.17
CA ALA A 327 -3.21 -36.82 1.94
C ALA A 327 -2.75 -36.31 0.57
N LEU A 328 -1.48 -35.93 0.46
CA LEU A 328 -0.81 -35.62 -0.80
C LEU A 328 0.13 -36.77 -1.16
N GLU A 329 -0.17 -37.46 -2.25
CA GLU A 329 0.71 -38.48 -2.81
C GLU A 329 1.70 -37.83 -3.78
N GLY A 330 2.99 -38.14 -3.64
CA GLY A 330 4.05 -37.66 -4.54
C GLY A 330 4.75 -36.40 -4.01
N ARG A 331 5.91 -36.58 -3.37
CA ARG A 331 6.78 -35.49 -2.91
C ARG A 331 7.50 -34.86 -4.10
N VAL A 332 6.95 -33.80 -4.67
CA VAL A 332 7.65 -33.04 -5.72
C VAL A 332 8.60 -32.04 -5.07
N ARG A 333 9.82 -31.95 -5.59
CA ARG A 333 10.80 -30.92 -5.21
C ARG A 333 10.34 -29.57 -5.75
N VAL A 334 9.82 -28.72 -4.88
CA VAL A 334 9.82 -27.28 -5.16
C VAL A 334 11.24 -26.78 -4.98
N ALA A 335 11.79 -26.13 -6.01
CA ALA A 335 13.01 -25.35 -5.87
C ALA A 335 12.59 -23.90 -5.61
N PRO A 336 12.48 -23.46 -4.34
CA PRO A 336 12.19 -22.06 -4.05
C PRO A 336 13.33 -21.23 -4.65
N MET A 337 13.00 -20.36 -5.60
CA MET A 337 13.96 -19.34 -6.01
C MET A 337 13.98 -18.27 -4.92
N PRO A 338 15.15 -17.67 -4.63
CA PRO A 338 15.24 -16.62 -3.62
C PRO A 338 14.17 -15.56 -3.92
N VAL A 339 13.48 -15.12 -2.86
CA VAL A 339 12.63 -13.93 -2.91
C VAL A 339 13.47 -12.86 -3.60
N GLN A 340 13.06 -12.43 -4.80
CA GLN A 340 13.66 -11.26 -5.42
C GLN A 340 13.26 -10.08 -4.54
N THR A 341 13.99 -9.87 -3.45
CA THR A 341 13.92 -8.62 -2.71
C THR A 341 14.55 -7.59 -3.63
N ASP A 342 13.67 -6.82 -4.26
CA ASP A 342 13.90 -5.60 -5.03
C ASP A 342 15.37 -5.21 -5.18
N ALA A 343 15.99 -5.68 -6.26
CA ALA A 343 17.26 -5.12 -6.72
C ALA A 343 17.15 -3.60 -7.01
N ALA A 344 15.91 -3.09 -7.16
CA ALA A 344 15.59 -1.72 -7.54
C ALA A 344 16.18 -0.65 -6.59
N PHE A 345 16.38 -0.96 -5.30
CA PHE A 345 16.95 -0.01 -4.33
C PHE A 345 17.93 -0.70 -3.37
N SER A 346 18.89 -1.42 -3.95
CA SER A 346 19.97 -2.11 -3.24
C SER A 346 20.98 -1.13 -2.62
N GLY A 347 20.59 -0.40 -1.58
CA GLY A 347 21.48 0.40 -0.71
C GLY A 347 22.21 1.60 -1.35
N VAL A 348 22.41 1.62 -2.68
CA VAL A 348 22.94 2.75 -3.41
C VAL A 348 21.86 3.84 -3.42
N LEU A 349 22.21 4.99 -2.87
CA LEU A 349 21.34 6.17 -2.90
C LEU A 349 20.93 6.47 -4.35
N PRO A 350 19.64 6.72 -4.63
CA PRO A 350 19.21 7.03 -5.96
C PRO A 350 19.96 8.25 -6.54
N PRO A 351 20.34 8.24 -7.82
CA PRO A 351 21.21 9.29 -8.37
C PRO A 351 20.51 10.65 -8.57
N SER A 352 19.18 10.67 -8.79
CA SER A 352 18.38 11.88 -9.08
C SER A 352 17.24 12.10 -8.06
N PRO A 353 16.76 13.34 -7.87
CA PRO A 353 15.62 13.67 -6.99
C PRO A 353 14.35 12.86 -7.33
N ALA A 354 14.04 12.68 -8.61
CA ALA A 354 12.90 11.88 -9.06
C ALA A 354 12.98 10.44 -8.55
N ARG A 355 14.17 9.83 -8.62
CA ARG A 355 14.36 8.46 -8.14
C ARG A 355 14.29 8.37 -6.62
N PHE A 356 14.72 9.40 -5.88
CA PHE A 356 14.49 9.48 -4.43
C PHE A 356 13.00 9.50 -4.09
N MET A 357 12.24 10.35 -4.79
CA MET A 357 10.80 10.45 -4.57
C MET A 357 10.09 9.14 -4.94
N ALA A 358 10.42 8.55 -6.11
CA ALA A 358 9.90 7.26 -6.54
C ALA A 358 10.22 6.14 -5.53
N ALA A 359 11.46 6.08 -5.05
CA ALA A 359 11.85 5.13 -4.02
C ALA A 359 11.01 5.30 -2.75
N ALA A 360 10.76 6.54 -2.33
CA ALA A 360 10.01 6.82 -1.10
C ALA A 360 8.57 6.31 -1.22
N TRP A 361 7.92 6.58 -2.35
CA TRP A 361 6.60 6.05 -2.65
C TRP A 361 6.58 4.52 -2.69
N TRP A 362 7.59 3.92 -3.30
CA TRP A 362 7.69 2.47 -3.42
C TRP A 362 7.87 1.78 -2.05
N LEU A 363 8.79 2.27 -1.23
CA LEU A 363 9.01 1.72 0.12
C LEU A 363 7.77 1.93 1.01
N LYS A 364 7.12 3.10 0.93
CA LYS A 364 5.89 3.40 1.68
C LYS A 364 4.75 2.46 1.30
N ALA A 365 4.57 2.19 0.00
CA ALA A 365 3.56 1.24 -0.48
C ALA A 365 3.77 -0.20 0.04
N ARG A 366 4.99 -0.53 0.47
CA ARG A 366 5.36 -1.84 1.02
C ARG A 366 5.34 -1.90 2.55
N GLY A 367 5.05 -0.79 3.23
CA GLY A 367 5.08 -0.69 4.69
C GLY A 367 6.50 -0.69 5.27
N LEU A 368 7.49 -0.24 4.50
CA LEU A 368 8.89 -0.15 4.93
C LEU A 368 9.21 1.22 5.53
N ASP A 369 8.49 1.58 6.59
CA ASP A 369 8.53 2.93 7.17
C ASP A 369 9.92 3.34 7.66
N ARG A 370 10.71 2.40 8.21
CA ARG A 370 12.07 2.69 8.67
C ARG A 370 12.96 3.14 7.50
N GLU A 371 12.88 2.42 6.38
CA GLU A 371 13.65 2.68 5.18
C GLU A 371 13.19 3.98 4.51
N VAL A 372 11.88 4.25 4.48
CA VAL A 372 11.31 5.53 4.03
C VAL A 372 11.89 6.68 4.85
N GLY A 373 11.85 6.59 6.18
CA GLY A 373 12.36 7.64 7.07
C GLY A 373 13.84 7.91 6.86
N ALA A 374 14.67 6.87 6.83
CA ALA A 374 16.11 7.01 6.59
C ALA A 374 16.41 7.68 5.23
N MET A 375 15.65 7.32 4.19
CA MET A 375 15.84 7.89 2.87
C MET A 375 15.37 9.34 2.76
N LEU A 376 14.23 9.69 3.37
CA LEU A 376 13.75 11.07 3.41
C LEU A 376 14.68 11.97 4.22
N GLN A 377 15.30 11.46 5.29
CA GLN A 377 16.35 12.18 6.01
C GLN A 377 17.54 12.49 5.11
N VAL A 378 18.06 11.50 4.37
CA VAL A 378 19.16 11.72 3.42
C VAL A 378 18.76 12.71 2.31
N ALA A 379 17.53 12.63 1.80
CA ALA A 379 17.04 13.57 0.80
C ALA A 379 17.00 15.01 1.35
N ASN A 380 16.50 15.20 2.58
CA ASN A 380 16.45 16.49 3.24
C ASN A 380 17.85 17.05 3.59
N GLU A 381 18.81 16.20 3.92
CA GLU A 381 20.20 16.61 4.13
C GLU A 381 20.89 17.01 2.81
N ARG A 382 20.57 16.33 1.72
CA ARG A 382 21.14 16.60 0.39
C ARG A 382 20.53 17.84 -0.25
N TRP A 383 19.25 18.10 0.01
CA TRP A 383 18.48 19.22 -0.54
C TRP A 383 17.71 19.94 0.57
N PRO A 384 18.40 20.69 1.44
CA PRO A 384 17.78 21.32 2.60
C PRO A 384 16.80 22.44 2.24
N ASP A 385 16.95 23.05 1.06
CA ASP A 385 16.08 24.12 0.58
C ASP A 385 14.84 23.60 -0.16
N ALA A 386 14.79 22.28 -0.44
CA ALA A 386 13.67 21.66 -1.13
C ALA A 386 12.49 21.45 -0.16
N ALA A 387 11.55 22.41 -0.18
CA ALA A 387 10.33 22.37 0.64
C ALA A 387 9.54 21.06 0.48
N LEU A 388 9.56 20.45 -0.72
CA LEU A 388 8.92 19.16 -0.99
C LEU A 388 9.49 17.99 -0.17
N PHE A 389 10.82 17.87 -0.06
CA PHE A 389 11.43 16.80 0.75
C PHE A 389 11.28 17.06 2.24
N THR A 390 11.34 18.33 2.65
CA THR A 390 11.06 18.76 4.02
C THR A 390 9.62 18.40 4.42
N LEU A 391 8.65 18.69 3.56
CA LEU A 391 7.24 18.33 3.74
C LEU A 391 7.07 16.81 3.81
N ALA A 392 7.67 16.05 2.89
CA ALA A 392 7.56 14.60 2.87
C ALA A 392 8.13 13.96 4.16
N LEU A 393 9.26 14.47 4.66
CA LEU A 393 9.86 14.02 5.92
C LEU A 393 9.01 14.43 7.13
N GLY A 394 8.43 15.63 7.12
CA GLY A 394 7.50 16.08 8.15
C GLY A 394 6.22 15.25 8.21
N GLU A 395 5.63 14.94 7.05
CA GLU A 395 4.48 14.02 6.93
C GLU A 395 4.84 12.62 7.45
N PHE A 396 6.05 12.14 7.14
CA PHE A 396 6.54 10.85 7.62
C PHE A 396 6.55 10.80 9.15
N PHE A 397 7.16 11.78 9.84
CA PHE A 397 7.15 11.81 11.31
C PHE A 397 5.75 11.97 11.90
N PHE A 398 4.84 12.64 11.20
CA PHE A 398 3.47 12.77 11.69
C PHE A 398 2.66 11.47 11.57
N LYS A 399 2.87 10.67 10.50
CA LYS A 399 1.99 9.55 10.15
C LYS A 399 2.56 8.15 10.36
N ALA A 400 3.89 7.99 10.37
CA ALA A 400 4.54 6.68 10.42
C ALA A 400 4.92 6.26 11.85
N GLU A 401 4.98 4.95 12.10
CA GLU A 401 5.47 4.41 13.37
C GLU A 401 7.00 4.30 13.35
N THR A 402 7.70 5.36 13.77
CA THR A 402 9.18 5.36 13.76
C THR A 402 9.78 4.47 14.85
N GLY A 403 9.03 4.24 15.93
CA GLY A 403 9.48 3.59 17.16
C GLY A 403 9.98 4.58 18.23
N ALA A 404 10.05 5.87 17.93
CA ALA A 404 10.23 6.92 18.94
C ALA A 404 8.93 7.17 19.73
N ALA A 405 9.00 8.02 20.76
CA ALA A 405 7.81 8.42 21.49
C ALA A 405 6.88 9.25 20.58
N PRO A 406 5.55 9.00 20.57
CA PRO A 406 4.63 9.73 19.68
C PRO A 406 4.71 11.26 19.81
N ALA A 407 4.99 11.78 21.01
CA ALA A 407 5.15 13.21 21.24
C ALA A 407 6.42 13.80 20.59
N GLU A 408 7.50 13.01 20.52
CA GLU A 408 8.75 13.40 19.85
C GLU A 408 8.55 13.45 18.34
N ASP A 409 7.97 12.40 17.77
CA ASP A 409 7.65 12.34 16.34
C ASP A 409 6.68 13.46 15.94
N LEU A 410 5.64 13.72 16.74
CA LEU A 410 4.72 14.83 16.51
C LEU A 410 5.44 16.19 16.50
N ALA A 411 6.35 16.42 17.45
CA ALA A 411 7.12 17.67 17.52
C ALA A 411 8.04 17.83 16.29
N ARG A 412 8.76 16.78 15.91
CA ARG A 412 9.64 16.78 14.73
C ARG A 412 8.85 17.01 13.44
N GLY A 413 7.74 16.30 13.28
CA GLY A 413 6.85 16.45 12.13
C GLY A 413 6.34 17.88 12.02
N ARG A 414 5.89 18.49 13.13
CA ARG A 414 5.38 19.87 13.12
C ARG A 414 6.45 20.85 12.68
N THR A 415 7.65 20.79 13.26
CA THR A 415 8.75 21.70 12.91
C THR A 415 9.11 21.61 11.43
N LEU A 416 9.19 20.40 10.87
CA LEU A 416 9.50 20.21 9.45
C LEU A 416 8.37 20.72 8.54
N ILE A 417 7.11 20.48 8.91
CA ILE A 417 5.97 20.97 8.10
C ILE A 417 5.88 22.51 8.17
N GLU A 418 6.15 23.12 9.32
CA GLU A 418 6.25 24.58 9.46
C GLU A 418 7.39 25.14 8.58
N GLN A 419 8.57 24.52 8.59
CA GLN A 419 9.69 24.89 7.72
C GLN A 419 9.34 24.79 6.23
N ALA A 420 8.67 23.71 5.83
CA ALA A 420 8.23 23.54 4.46
C ALA A 420 7.25 24.63 4.02
N LEU A 421 6.32 25.03 4.91
CA LEU A 421 5.34 26.08 4.65
C LEU A 421 5.95 27.49 4.69
N GLU A 422 7.01 27.71 5.48
CA GLU A 422 7.80 28.94 5.46
C GLU A 422 8.56 29.10 4.14
N ALA A 423 9.11 28.00 3.61
CA ALA A 423 9.78 27.97 2.32
C ALA A 423 8.80 28.13 1.15
N ASP A 424 7.63 27.49 1.23
CA ASP A 424 6.54 27.68 0.27
C ASP A 424 5.15 27.75 0.95
N PRO A 425 4.55 28.95 1.04
CA PRO A 425 3.22 29.15 1.60
C PRO A 425 2.06 28.49 0.81
N GLU A 426 2.29 28.07 -0.43
CA GLU A 426 1.28 27.47 -1.32
C GLU A 426 1.14 25.95 -1.14
N LEU A 427 1.96 25.33 -0.28
CA LEU A 427 1.85 23.91 0.04
C LEU A 427 0.58 23.63 0.86
N LEU A 428 -0.54 23.48 0.15
CA LEU A 428 -1.85 23.19 0.72
C LEU A 428 -1.81 21.95 1.63
N ILE A 429 -1.07 20.91 1.24
CA ILE A 429 -0.90 19.70 2.07
C ILE A 429 -0.19 20.01 3.39
N ALA A 430 0.85 20.84 3.39
CA ALA A 430 1.54 21.24 4.61
C ALA A 430 0.58 21.93 5.58
N ARG A 431 -0.23 22.86 5.06
CA ARG A 431 -1.26 23.57 5.83
C ARG A 431 -2.31 22.62 6.40
N LEU A 432 -2.80 21.66 5.62
CA LEU A 432 -3.76 20.65 6.09
C LEU A 432 -3.17 19.73 7.16
N LEU A 433 -1.88 19.35 7.04
CA LEU A 433 -1.22 18.52 8.05
C LEU A 433 -1.08 19.27 9.37
N LEU A 434 -0.68 20.56 9.35
CA LEU A 434 -0.65 21.38 10.58
C LEU A 434 -2.04 21.51 11.21
N ALA A 435 -3.08 21.69 10.39
CA ALA A 435 -4.45 21.76 10.85
C ALA A 435 -4.91 20.45 11.52
N GLN A 436 -4.53 19.29 10.96
CA GLN A 436 -4.77 17.98 11.58
C GLN A 436 -4.02 17.81 12.90
N MET A 437 -2.77 18.26 12.97
CA MET A 437 -1.98 18.25 14.21
C MET A 437 -2.60 19.15 15.28
N ASP A 438 -3.08 20.34 14.90
CA ASP A 438 -3.75 21.28 15.79
C ASP A 438 -5.08 20.72 16.32
N ARG A 439 -5.86 20.07 15.46
CA ARG A 439 -7.07 19.36 15.86
C ARG A 439 -6.76 18.26 16.87
N GLY A 440 -5.77 17.41 16.59
CA GLY A 440 -5.35 16.33 17.49
C GLY A 440 -4.84 16.83 18.85
N ALA A 441 -4.28 18.04 18.90
CA ALA A 441 -3.84 18.69 20.13
C ALA A 441 -4.94 19.55 20.81
N GLY A 442 -6.17 19.54 20.30
CA GLY A 442 -7.28 20.33 20.84
C GLY A 442 -7.20 21.83 20.56
N ARG A 443 -6.27 22.28 19.71
CA ARG A 443 -6.13 23.69 19.27
C ARG A 443 -7.10 24.00 18.13
N THR A 444 -8.39 23.83 18.40
CA THR A 444 -9.47 23.91 17.38
C THR A 444 -9.43 25.19 16.55
N ASP A 445 -9.17 26.35 17.16
CA ASP A 445 -9.19 27.63 16.42
C ASP A 445 -8.02 27.74 15.42
N GLN A 446 -6.86 27.16 15.75
CA GLN A 446 -5.71 27.10 14.84
C GLN A 446 -6.00 26.14 13.69
N ALA A 447 -6.54 24.96 14.01
CA ALA A 447 -6.95 23.97 13.02
C ALA A 447 -7.98 24.53 12.04
N ARG A 448 -9.01 25.24 12.55
CA ARG A 448 -10.05 25.86 11.73
C ARG A 448 -9.47 26.92 10.81
N ARG A 449 -8.66 27.85 11.32
CA ARG A 449 -8.02 28.89 10.50
C ARG A 449 -7.15 28.30 9.39
N ALA A 450 -6.35 27.29 9.70
CA ALA A 450 -5.50 26.65 8.70
C ALA A 450 -6.33 25.93 7.61
N ALA A 451 -7.43 25.27 7.99
CA ALA A 451 -8.34 24.65 7.01
C ALA A 451 -9.11 25.69 6.17
N GLU A 452 -9.56 26.80 6.75
CA GLU A 452 -10.19 27.93 6.05
C GLU A 452 -9.24 28.55 5.03
N GLN A 453 -7.97 28.78 5.40
CA GLN A 453 -6.96 29.28 4.47
C GLN A 453 -6.69 28.32 3.30
N ALA A 454 -6.77 27.00 3.52
CA ALA A 454 -6.68 26.05 2.41
C ALA A 454 -7.84 26.21 1.42
N LEU A 455 -9.03 26.57 1.90
CA LEU A 455 -10.19 26.87 1.05
C LEU A 455 -10.13 28.24 0.36
N GLU A 456 -9.33 29.19 0.86
CA GLU A 456 -9.10 30.45 0.14
C GLU A 456 -8.43 30.21 -1.22
N HIS A 457 -7.53 29.23 -1.30
CA HIS A 457 -6.86 28.82 -2.53
C HIS A 457 -7.67 27.78 -3.33
N SER A 458 -8.32 26.84 -2.65
CA SER A 458 -9.13 25.79 -3.28
C SER A 458 -10.49 25.64 -2.58
N PRO A 459 -11.50 26.43 -2.99
CA PRO A 459 -12.77 26.60 -2.27
C PRO A 459 -13.54 25.33 -1.94
N ASP A 460 -13.40 24.29 -2.76
CA ASP A 460 -14.08 23.02 -2.58
C ASP A 460 -13.10 21.84 -2.36
N HIS A 461 -11.91 22.11 -1.84
CA HIS A 461 -10.92 21.06 -1.58
C HIS A 461 -11.45 20.02 -0.58
N PRO A 462 -11.60 18.74 -0.97
CA PRO A 462 -12.34 17.77 -0.17
C PRO A 462 -11.73 17.52 1.22
N ASP A 463 -10.40 17.54 1.36
CA ASP A 463 -9.76 17.31 2.65
C ASP A 463 -9.89 18.48 3.63
N ALA A 464 -9.95 19.72 3.12
CA ALA A 464 -10.15 20.90 3.97
C ALA A 464 -11.61 20.93 4.46
N LEU A 465 -12.56 20.66 3.56
CA LEU A 465 -13.97 20.52 3.91
C LEU A 465 -14.20 19.39 4.93
N LEU A 466 -13.56 18.23 4.73
CA LEU A 466 -13.63 17.12 5.69
C LEU A 466 -13.07 17.50 7.06
N LEU A 467 -11.95 18.23 7.11
CA LEU A 467 -11.35 18.67 8.36
C LEU A 467 -12.24 19.68 9.10
N LEU A 468 -12.80 20.67 8.39
CA LEU A 468 -13.78 21.61 8.96
C LEU A 468 -15.03 20.88 9.44
N TYR A 469 -15.52 19.89 8.69
CA TYR A 469 -16.65 19.06 9.09
C TYR A 469 -16.35 18.35 10.42
N GLN A 470 -15.17 17.74 10.55
CA GLN A 470 -14.77 17.06 11.78
C GLN A 470 -14.72 18.02 12.98
N LEU A 471 -14.17 19.23 12.79
CA LEU A 471 -14.16 20.28 13.82
C LEU A 471 -15.58 20.73 14.20
N ALA A 472 -16.47 20.91 13.21
CA ALA A 472 -17.86 21.26 13.44
C ALA A 472 -18.60 20.16 14.20
N MET A 473 -18.35 18.88 13.89
CA MET A 473 -18.91 17.74 14.61
C MET A 473 -18.46 17.67 16.07
N GLU A 474 -17.17 17.92 16.34
CA GLU A 474 -16.62 17.99 17.70
C GLU A 474 -17.27 19.10 18.54
N ARG A 475 -17.65 20.21 17.88
CA ARG A 475 -18.37 21.34 18.50
C ARG A 475 -19.89 21.22 18.44
N GLN A 476 -20.43 20.14 17.88
CA GLN A 476 -21.86 19.90 17.67
C GLN A 476 -22.55 20.99 16.82
N TRP A 477 -21.81 21.64 15.92
CA TRP A 477 -22.32 22.61 14.96
C TRP A 477 -22.93 21.91 13.74
N TYR A 478 -24.02 21.17 13.98
CA TYR A 478 -24.59 20.25 12.99
C TYR A 478 -24.99 20.91 11.67
N THR A 479 -25.47 22.16 11.68
CA THR A 479 -25.86 22.88 10.46
C THR A 479 -24.64 23.17 9.57
N GLU A 480 -23.54 23.62 10.17
CA GLU A 480 -22.27 23.83 9.45
C GLU A 480 -21.68 22.50 8.99
N ALA A 481 -21.73 21.47 9.84
CA ALA A 481 -21.27 20.13 9.50
C ALA A 481 -22.02 19.56 8.28
N GLU A 482 -23.33 19.75 8.19
CA GLU A 482 -24.14 19.29 7.05
C GLU A 482 -23.74 19.96 5.73
N ASP A 483 -23.53 21.28 5.75
CA ASP A 483 -23.08 22.04 4.58
C ASP A 483 -21.71 21.54 4.12
N LEU A 484 -20.75 21.45 5.06
CA LEU A 484 -19.38 21.05 4.77
C LEU A 484 -19.28 19.63 4.21
N ILE A 485 -19.99 18.66 4.80
CA ILE A 485 -19.95 17.29 4.29
C ILE A 485 -20.67 17.19 2.94
N THR A 486 -21.77 17.92 2.74
CA THR A 486 -22.47 17.95 1.45
C THR A 486 -21.56 18.50 0.36
N ARG A 487 -20.88 19.61 0.61
CA ARG A 487 -19.91 20.20 -0.32
C ARG A 487 -18.75 19.25 -0.60
N ALA A 488 -18.20 18.59 0.42
CA ALA A 488 -17.11 17.62 0.24
C ALA A 488 -17.56 16.44 -0.66
N ARG A 489 -18.77 15.92 -0.44
CA ARG A 489 -19.36 14.84 -1.24
C ARG A 489 -19.69 15.27 -2.67
N LEU A 490 -20.03 16.55 -2.90
CA LEU A 490 -20.20 17.09 -4.24
C LEU A 490 -18.87 17.23 -4.96
N ALA A 491 -17.84 17.70 -4.26
CA ALA A 491 -16.49 17.84 -4.79
C ALA A 491 -15.82 16.50 -5.10
N SER A 492 -16.08 15.45 -4.30
CA SER A 492 -15.58 14.10 -4.57
C SER A 492 -16.61 13.01 -4.20
N PRO A 493 -17.54 12.69 -5.12
CA PRO A 493 -18.69 11.80 -4.84
C PRO A 493 -18.35 10.33 -4.58
N VAL A 494 -17.16 9.90 -4.98
CA VAL A 494 -16.74 8.49 -4.95
C VAL A 494 -15.71 8.19 -3.86
N ARG A 495 -15.27 9.21 -3.11
CA ARG A 495 -14.38 9.05 -1.95
C ARG A 495 -15.09 8.37 -0.78
N GLY A 496 -14.57 7.22 -0.38
CA GLY A 496 -15.15 6.38 0.67
C GLY A 496 -15.10 7.01 2.06
N ASP A 497 -14.01 7.71 2.39
CA ASP A 497 -13.85 8.40 3.67
C ASP A 497 -14.87 9.54 3.87
N LEU A 498 -15.23 10.25 2.78
CA LEU A 498 -16.30 11.24 2.81
C LEU A 498 -17.68 10.59 2.98
N LEU A 499 -17.91 9.43 2.37
CA LEU A 499 -19.16 8.68 2.56
C LEU A 499 -19.28 8.22 4.02
N ASP A 500 -18.21 7.69 4.61
CA ASP A 500 -18.16 7.27 6.01
C ASP A 500 -18.41 8.45 6.97
N ALA A 501 -17.87 9.62 6.63
CA ALA A 501 -18.13 10.85 7.37
C ALA A 501 -19.62 11.26 7.31
N GLU A 502 -20.27 11.18 6.15
CA GLU A 502 -21.71 11.47 5.99
C GLU A 502 -22.60 10.44 6.73
N ILE A 503 -22.25 9.15 6.65
CA ILE A 503 -22.90 8.09 7.44
C ILE A 503 -22.81 8.41 8.94
N SER A 504 -21.63 8.83 9.39
CA SER A 504 -21.39 9.21 10.79
C SER A 504 -22.21 10.43 11.20
N TYR A 505 -22.38 11.42 10.31
CA TYR A 505 -23.24 12.58 10.53
C TYR A 505 -24.69 12.14 10.78
N TRP A 506 -25.29 11.38 9.85
CA TRP A 506 -26.70 10.98 9.97
C TRP A 506 -26.96 10.05 11.15
N ARG A 507 -25.98 9.21 11.50
CA ARG A 507 -26.02 8.40 12.73
C ARG A 507 -26.03 9.29 13.97
N ALA A 508 -25.18 10.30 14.05
CA ALA A 508 -25.15 11.24 15.18
C ALA A 508 -26.43 12.08 15.29
N ARG A 509 -27.06 12.40 14.16
CA ARG A 509 -28.35 13.11 14.11
C ARG A 509 -29.57 12.22 14.44
N GLY A 510 -29.39 10.91 14.53
CA GLY A 510 -30.49 9.96 14.73
C GLY A 510 -31.51 9.93 13.59
N ASN A 511 -31.13 10.38 12.38
CA ASN A 511 -32.01 10.38 11.22
C ASN A 511 -31.93 9.03 10.50
N ALA A 512 -32.77 8.09 10.93
CA ALA A 512 -32.79 6.73 10.42
C ALA A 512 -33.12 6.66 8.92
N ASP A 513 -33.99 7.52 8.41
CA ASP A 513 -34.41 7.50 7.00
C ASP A 513 -33.27 7.88 6.07
N ARG A 514 -32.54 8.97 6.39
CA ARG A 514 -31.36 9.40 5.63
C ARG A 514 -30.24 8.38 5.73
N LEU A 515 -30.00 7.85 6.94
CA LEU A 515 -28.99 6.83 7.16
C LEU A 515 -29.28 5.55 6.37
N HIS A 516 -30.52 5.05 6.42
CA HIS A 516 -30.92 3.84 5.69
C HIS A 516 -30.79 4.05 4.17
N ALA A 517 -31.28 5.18 3.64
CA ALA A 517 -31.13 5.50 2.22
C ALA A 517 -29.66 5.57 1.77
N LEU A 518 -28.78 6.10 2.62
CA LEU A 518 -27.34 6.18 2.34
C LEU A 518 -26.66 4.81 2.41
N LEU A 519 -27.00 3.99 3.40
CA LEU A 519 -26.48 2.63 3.56
C LEU A 519 -26.94 1.71 2.43
N GLU A 520 -28.20 1.80 1.99
CA GLU A 520 -28.70 1.05 0.82
C GLU A 520 -27.90 1.39 -0.45
N ARG A 521 -27.64 2.68 -0.68
CA ARG A 521 -26.79 3.12 -1.81
C ARG A 521 -25.35 2.66 -1.66
N SER A 522 -24.80 2.68 -0.44
CA SER A 522 -23.44 2.23 -0.15
C SER A 522 -23.30 0.72 -0.36
N PHE A 523 -24.24 -0.08 0.15
CA PHE A 523 -24.26 -1.53 -0.01
C PHE A 523 -24.45 -1.93 -1.47
N ALA A 524 -25.29 -1.23 -2.24
CA ALA A 524 -25.39 -1.44 -3.68
C ALA A 524 -24.05 -1.21 -4.42
N ARG A 525 -23.17 -0.35 -3.89
CA ARG A 525 -21.83 -0.09 -4.43
C ARG A 525 -20.77 -1.09 -3.93
N HIS A 526 -20.94 -1.59 -2.71
CA HIS A 526 -20.04 -2.53 -2.04
C HIS A 526 -20.84 -3.70 -1.41
N PRO A 527 -21.39 -4.60 -2.24
CA PRO A 527 -22.25 -5.70 -1.80
C PRO A 527 -21.50 -6.81 -1.05
#